data_AF-A0A5D2ZZF2-F1
#
_entry.id   AF-A0A5D2ZZF2-F1
#
_cell.length_a   1.000
_cell.length_b   1.000
_cell.length_c   1.000
_cell.angle_alpha   90.00
_cell.angle_beta   90.00
_cell.angle_gamma   90.00
#
_symmetry.space_group_name_H-M   'P 1'
#
loop_
_entity.id
_entity.type
_entity.pdbx_description
1 polymer ?
#
loop_
_entity_poly.entity_id
_entity_poly.type
_entity_poly.pdbx_seq_one_letter_code
_entity_poly.pdbx_strand_id
1 'polypeptide(L)'
;MSHHKFEHPRHGHWAFSRGKEPPDIEEKAFPKDDPTKPCKLTAFLGYKARMTHIVREVEKPGSTIVARGGVETLRPALQRLYMTRASAYRDALKSFIEGYQEGIQ
;
A
#
# COMPACT_ATOMS: atom_id res chain seq x y z
N MET A 1 25.30 -37.03 21.31
CA MET A 1 24.29 -36.21 20.60
C MET A 1 23.88 -36.96 19.34
N SER A 2 22.59 -37.30 19.20
CA SER A 2 22.12 -37.99 18.00
C SER A 2 22.02 -37.00 16.84
N HIS A 3 22.28 -37.49 15.62
CA HIS A 3 22.06 -36.73 14.40
C HIS A 3 20.58 -36.33 14.29
N HIS A 4 20.30 -35.18 13.65
CA HIS A 4 18.92 -34.81 13.33
C HIS A 4 18.24 -35.93 12.54
N LYS A 5 17.06 -36.35 13.00
CA LYS A 5 16.30 -37.46 12.41
C LYS A 5 15.70 -37.14 11.04
N PHE A 6 15.35 -35.87 10.82
CA PHE A 6 14.79 -35.36 9.58
C PHE A 6 15.44 -34.03 9.23
N GLU A 7 15.64 -33.80 7.93
CA GLU A 7 16.09 -32.51 7.43
C GLU A 7 14.96 -31.48 7.53
N HIS A 8 15.32 -30.25 7.88
CA HIS A 8 14.42 -29.10 7.84
C HIS A 8 15.20 -27.89 7.31
N PRO A 9 14.53 -26.99 6.57
CA PRO A 9 15.17 -25.75 6.16
C PRO A 9 15.55 -24.91 7.38
N ARG A 10 16.65 -24.15 7.27
CA ARG A 10 17.08 -23.22 8.30
C ARG A 10 16.00 -22.16 8.57
N HIS A 11 15.82 -21.82 9.84
CA HIS A 11 14.98 -20.68 10.22
C HIS A 11 15.70 -19.36 9.93
N GLY A 12 15.13 -18.58 9.01
CA GLY A 12 15.59 -17.22 8.70
C GLY A 12 16.85 -17.14 7.85
N HIS A 13 17.13 -15.93 7.38
CA HIS A 13 18.28 -15.62 6.54
C HIS A 13 19.44 -15.08 7.38
N TRP A 14 20.62 -15.70 7.29
CA TRP A 14 21.78 -15.38 8.13
C TRP A 14 22.23 -13.91 8.03
N ALA A 15 22.17 -13.30 6.83
CA ALA A 15 22.63 -11.92 6.63
C ALA A 15 21.78 -10.86 7.37
N PHE A 16 20.60 -11.23 7.87
CA PHE A 16 19.70 -10.35 8.62
C PHE A 16 19.53 -10.81 10.07
N SER A 17 20.53 -11.51 10.62
CA SER A 17 20.54 -11.93 12.02
C SER A 17 20.42 -10.72 12.95
N ARG A 18 19.53 -10.82 13.94
CA ARG A 18 19.32 -9.77 14.94
C ARG A 18 20.59 -9.56 15.78
N GLY A 19 20.94 -8.32 16.07
CA GLY A 19 22.06 -8.03 16.99
C GLY A 19 22.69 -6.64 16.89
N LYS A 20 22.30 -5.83 15.91
CA LYS A 20 22.75 -4.44 15.79
C LYS A 20 21.56 -3.53 15.50
N GLU A 21 21.55 -2.35 16.13
CA GLU A 21 20.63 -1.29 15.74
C GLU A 21 20.88 -0.94 14.26
N PRO A 22 19.82 -0.68 13.49
CA PRO A 22 19.99 -0.25 12.11
C PRO A 22 20.76 1.08 12.08
N PRO A 23 21.75 1.23 11.18
CA PRO A 23 22.39 2.53 10.98
C PRO A 23 21.38 3.54 10.44
N ASP A 24 21.74 4.82 10.50
CA ASP A 24 20.99 5.87 9.81
C ASP A 24 20.79 5.54 8.32
N ILE A 25 19.70 6.05 7.75
CA ILE A 25 19.29 5.74 6.38
C ILE A 25 20.31 6.36 5.41
N GLU A 26 21.09 5.49 4.78
CA GLU A 26 22.07 5.85 3.76
C GLU A 26 21.93 4.93 2.55
N GLU A 27 21.93 5.51 1.36
CA GLU A 27 21.94 4.75 0.12
C GLU A 27 23.33 4.14 -0.11
N LYS A 28 23.41 2.81 -0.19
CA LYS A 28 24.70 2.12 -0.39
C LYS A 28 25.08 2.01 -1.86
N ALA A 29 24.14 2.11 -2.80
CA ALA A 29 24.43 2.10 -4.23
C ALA A 29 23.34 2.78 -5.05
N PHE A 30 23.73 3.73 -5.89
CA PHE A 30 22.80 4.32 -6.86
C PHE A 30 22.72 3.46 -8.15
N PRO A 31 21.59 3.53 -8.89
CA PRO A 31 21.49 3.05 -10.26
C PRO A 31 22.66 3.49 -11.13
N LYS A 32 23.08 2.62 -12.06
CA LYS A 32 24.12 2.93 -13.04
C LYS A 32 23.66 4.07 -13.96
N ASP A 33 24.60 4.91 -14.35
CA ASP A 33 24.34 6.05 -15.22
C ASP A 33 24.22 5.63 -16.70
N ASP A 34 23.32 6.30 -17.42
CA ASP A 34 23.08 6.12 -18.85
C ASP A 34 23.32 7.46 -19.56
N PRO A 35 24.43 7.65 -20.28
CA PRO A 35 24.83 8.95 -20.83
C PRO A 35 23.90 9.46 -21.93
N THR A 36 23.03 8.61 -22.48
CA THR A 36 22.02 8.98 -23.48
C THR A 36 20.82 9.71 -22.86
N LYS A 37 20.58 9.54 -21.56
CA LYS A 37 19.43 10.13 -20.88
C LYS A 37 19.82 11.49 -20.29
N PRO A 38 18.89 12.46 -20.22
CA PRO A 38 19.16 13.73 -19.56
C PRO A 38 19.38 13.52 -18.06
N CYS A 39 20.17 14.42 -17.45
CA CYS A 39 20.44 14.42 -16.01
C CYS A 39 19.12 14.43 -15.21
N LYS A 40 19.03 13.56 -14.19
CA LYS A 40 17.84 13.40 -13.34
C LYS A 40 18.22 13.07 -11.90
N LEU A 41 17.35 13.44 -10.96
CA LEU A 41 17.48 13.07 -9.56
C LEU A 41 17.07 11.60 -9.36
N THR A 42 17.83 10.87 -8.55
CA THR A 42 17.68 9.42 -8.38
C THR A 42 17.01 9.02 -7.07
N ALA A 43 17.03 9.89 -6.07
CA ALA A 43 16.45 9.63 -4.75
C ALA A 43 15.70 10.85 -4.21
N PHE A 44 14.70 10.60 -3.35
CA PHE A 44 13.90 11.60 -2.66
C PHE A 44 13.63 11.16 -1.21
N LEU A 45 13.59 12.11 -0.27
CA LEU A 45 13.18 11.85 1.11
C LEU A 45 11.66 11.93 1.24
N GLY A 46 11.05 10.94 1.88
CA GLY A 46 9.62 10.89 2.13
C GLY A 46 9.30 10.34 3.52
N TYR A 47 8.22 10.83 4.12
CA TYR A 47 7.76 10.40 5.45
C TYR A 47 6.47 9.60 5.34
N LYS A 48 6.36 8.51 6.09
CA LYS A 48 5.16 7.66 6.12
C LYS A 48 4.03 8.38 6.87
N ALA A 49 2.97 8.75 6.15
CA ALA A 49 1.79 9.40 6.74
C ALA A 49 0.71 8.39 7.19
N ARG A 50 0.08 7.68 6.24
CA ARG A 50 -1.01 6.73 6.50
C ARG A 50 -1.06 5.65 5.42
N MET A 51 -1.75 4.54 5.69
CA MET A 51 -2.09 3.50 4.71
C MET A 51 -3.60 3.51 4.45
N THR A 52 -4.00 3.51 3.17
CA THR A 52 -5.41 3.48 2.71
C THR A 52 -5.55 2.47 1.57
N HIS A 53 -6.78 2.02 1.29
CA HIS A 53 -7.09 1.17 0.13
C HIS A 53 -7.50 2.03 -1.06
N ILE A 54 -7.04 1.70 -2.27
CA ILE A 54 -7.36 2.40 -3.52
C ILE A 54 -7.84 1.38 -4.54
N VAL A 55 -8.81 1.80 -5.35
CA VAL A 55 -9.31 1.04 -6.49
C VAL A 55 -8.54 1.47 -7.73
N ARG A 56 -7.95 0.54 -8.46
CA ARG A 56 -7.25 0.80 -9.73
C ARG A 56 -7.59 -0.27 -10.75
N GLU A 57 -7.61 0.14 -12.01
CA GLU A 57 -7.70 -0.78 -13.14
C GLU A 57 -6.35 -1.49 -13.36
N VAL A 58 -6.42 -2.77 -13.70
CA VAL A 58 -5.23 -3.60 -13.89
C VAL A 58 -5.12 -3.95 -15.37
N GLU A 59 -4.19 -3.32 -16.06
CA GLU A 59 -3.87 -3.63 -17.45
C GLU A 59 -2.70 -4.62 -17.50
N LYS A 60 -2.96 -5.87 -17.13
CA LYS A 60 -1.98 -6.96 -17.23
C LYS A 60 -2.55 -8.13 -18.03
N PRO A 61 -2.12 -8.30 -19.30
CA PRO A 61 -2.56 -9.40 -20.15
C PRO A 61 -2.27 -10.76 -19.50
N GLY A 62 -3.20 -11.70 -19.62
CA GLY A 62 -3.05 -13.05 -19.04
C GLY A 62 -3.26 -13.14 -17.53
N SER A 63 -3.58 -12.03 -16.85
CA SER A 63 -3.99 -12.10 -15.44
C SER A 63 -5.44 -12.59 -15.33
N THR A 64 -5.72 -13.41 -14.31
CA THR A 64 -7.05 -13.95 -14.03
C THR A 64 -8.08 -12.86 -13.72
N ILE A 65 -7.63 -11.70 -13.24
CA ILE A 65 -8.47 -10.54 -12.93
C ILE A 65 -8.97 -9.89 -14.23
N VAL A 66 -8.09 -9.69 -15.21
CA VAL A 66 -8.46 -9.14 -16.52
C VAL A 66 -9.32 -10.14 -17.29
N ALA A 67 -9.00 -11.43 -17.22
CA ALA A 67 -9.81 -12.49 -17.84
C ALA A 67 -11.23 -12.60 -17.25
N ARG A 68 -11.46 -12.12 -16.02
CA ARG A 68 -12.76 -12.09 -15.34
C ARG A 68 -13.49 -10.75 -15.48
N GLY A 69 -13.15 -9.96 -16.49
CA GLY A 69 -13.80 -8.67 -16.78
C GLY A 69 -13.31 -7.50 -15.92
N GLY A 70 -12.09 -7.61 -15.37
CA GLY A 70 -11.37 -6.48 -14.77
C GLY A 70 -12.09 -5.78 -13.62
N VAL A 71 -11.92 -4.46 -13.55
CA VAL A 71 -12.59 -3.62 -12.52
C VAL A 71 -14.08 -3.43 -12.85
N GLU A 72 -14.46 -3.57 -14.11
CA GLU A 72 -15.83 -3.37 -14.61
C GLU A 72 -16.85 -4.29 -13.96
N THR A 73 -16.48 -5.56 -13.77
CA THR A 73 -17.34 -6.53 -13.07
C THR A 73 -17.44 -6.26 -11.57
N LEU A 74 -16.42 -5.61 -11.00
CA LEU A 74 -16.36 -5.28 -9.56
C LEU A 74 -16.93 -3.90 -9.23
N ARG A 75 -17.12 -3.02 -10.22
CA ARG A 75 -17.64 -1.64 -10.05
C ARG A 75 -18.91 -1.58 -9.17
N PRO A 76 -19.96 -2.42 -9.38
CA PRO A 76 -21.17 -2.33 -8.56
C PRO A 76 -20.95 -2.74 -7.10
N ALA A 77 -20.11 -3.75 -6.85
CA ALA A 77 -19.80 -4.21 -5.50
C ALA A 77 -18.91 -3.19 -4.76
N LEU A 78 -17.95 -2.59 -5.46
CA LEU A 78 -17.11 -1.52 -4.93
C LEU A 78 -17.91 -0.25 -4.64
N GLN A 79 -18.83 0.14 -5.52
CA GLN A 79 -19.69 1.30 -5.32
C GLN A 79 -20.56 1.10 -4.07
N ARG A 80 -21.09 -0.11 -3.84
CA ARG A 80 -21.79 -0.45 -2.59
C ARG A 80 -20.89 -0.28 -1.37
N LEU A 81 -19.69 -0.89 -1.37
CA LEU A 81 -18.73 -0.77 -0.27
C LEU A 81 -18.32 0.68 0.02
N TYR A 82 -18.12 1.48 -1.04
CA TYR A 82 -17.78 2.89 -0.94
C TYR A 82 -18.93 3.70 -0.35
N MET A 83 -20.17 3.50 -0.84
CA MET A 83 -21.35 4.20 -0.34
C MET A 83 -21.65 3.86 1.12
N THR A 84 -21.48 2.60 1.54
CA THR A 84 -21.64 2.16 2.95
C THR A 84 -20.59 2.76 3.88
N ARG A 85 -19.34 2.93 3.42
CA ARG A 85 -18.29 3.59 4.24
C ARG A 85 -18.43 5.10 4.25
N ALA A 86 -18.87 5.69 3.14
CA ALA A 86 -19.06 7.13 3.00
C ALA A 86 -20.33 7.65 3.68
N SER A 87 -21.36 6.83 3.87
CA SER A 87 -22.60 7.24 4.55
C SER A 87 -22.32 7.65 6.00
N ALA A 88 -21.48 6.92 6.72
CA ALA A 88 -21.09 7.28 8.10
C ALA A 88 -20.50 8.70 8.21
N TYR A 89 -19.72 9.12 7.21
CA TYR A 89 -19.19 10.49 7.15
C TYR A 89 -20.24 11.51 6.71
N ARG A 90 -21.11 11.16 5.76
CA ARG A 90 -22.19 12.05 5.30
C ARG A 90 -23.22 12.32 6.40
N ASP A 91 -23.62 11.29 7.13
CA ASP A 91 -24.64 11.40 8.18
C ASP A 91 -24.10 12.23 9.36
N ALA A 92 -22.83 12.02 9.74
CA ALA A 92 -22.16 12.83 10.77
C ALA A 92 -21.94 14.29 10.34
N LEU A 93 -21.63 14.56 9.07
CA LEU A 93 -21.49 15.93 8.58
C LEU A 93 -22.86 16.62 8.49
N LYS A 94 -23.90 15.88 8.10
CA LYS A 94 -25.25 16.39 7.98
C LYS A 94 -25.84 16.74 9.35
N SER A 95 -25.67 15.87 10.35
CA SER A 95 -26.11 16.15 11.72
C SER A 95 -25.33 17.33 12.34
N PHE A 96 -24.04 17.47 12.01
CA PHE A 96 -23.26 18.63 12.42
C PHE A 96 -23.80 19.94 11.83
N ILE A 97 -24.12 19.96 10.52
CA ILE A 97 -24.67 21.15 9.85
C ILE A 97 -26.07 21.49 10.38
N GLU A 98 -26.94 20.49 10.56
CA GLU A 98 -28.30 20.67 11.09
C GLU A 98 -28.26 21.21 12.53
N GLY A 99 -27.42 20.63 13.40
CA GLY A 99 -27.25 21.14 14.76
C GLY A 99 -26.68 22.57 14.83
N TYR A 100 -25.83 22.96 13.87
CA TYR A 100 -25.38 24.35 13.75
C TYR A 100 -26.50 25.30 13.33
N GLN A 101 -27.38 24.88 12.41
CA GLN A 101 -28.50 25.71 11.96
C GLN A 101 -29.57 25.88 13.05
N GLU A 102 -29.82 24.83 13.83
CA GLU A 102 -30.75 24.87 14.97
C GLU A 102 -30.25 25.78 16.11
N GLY A 103 -28.93 25.85 16.34
CA GLY A 103 -28.34 26.75 17.33
C GLY A 103 -28.23 28.22 16.91
N ILE A 104 -28.56 28.55 15.65
CA ILE A 104 -28.56 29.92 15.11
C ILE A 104 -29.98 30.56 15.19
N GLN A 105 -31.01 29.81 15.60
CA GLN A 105 -32.34 30.32 15.96
C GLN A 105 -32.44 30.68 17.43
#